data_AF-A0A835GFK9-F1
#
_entry.id   AF-A0A835GFK9-F1
#
_cell.length_a   1.000
_cell.length_b   1.000
_cell.length_c   1.000
_cell.angle_alpha   90.00
_cell.angle_beta   90.00
_cell.angle_gamma   90.00
#
_symmetry.space_group_name_H-M   'P 1'
#
loop_
_entity.id
_entity.type
_entity.pdbx_description
1 polymer ?
#
loop_
_entity_poly.entity_id
_entity_poly.type
_entity_poly.pdbx_seq_one_letter_code
_entity_poly.pdbx_strand_id
1 'polypeptide(L)' 'MRSGASQSKGLVSIDCQSIYGDYNFTTEALVLSWVASNLPSVQFKKQSWPHLQHLQLADPEYNVSKPIDLLLD' A
#
# COMPACT_ATOMS: atom_id res chain seq x y z
N MET A 1 -3.58 -23.08 0.41
CA MET A 1 -2.45 -22.68 -0.45
C MET A 1 -3.00 -22.16 -1.77
N ARG A 2 -2.82 -20.87 -2.09
CA ARG A 2 -3.15 -20.33 -3.42
C ARG A 2 -1.83 -20.17 -4.20
N SER A 3 -1.45 -21.25 -4.87
CA SER A 3 -0.37 -21.28 -5.84
C SER A 3 -1.02 -21.12 -7.21
N GLY A 4 -0.80 -20.00 -7.88
CA GLY A 4 -1.31 -19.75 -9.22
C GLY A 4 -0.84 -18.40 -9.74
N ALA A 5 -0.36 -18.35 -10.98
CA ALA A 5 -0.05 -17.11 -11.67
C ALA A 5 -1.31 -16.22 -11.68
N SER A 6 -1.19 -14.99 -11.18
CA SER A 6 -2.28 -14.01 -11.22
C SER A 6 -2.35 -13.45 -12.64
N GLN A 7 -3.42 -13.77 -13.39
CA GLN A 7 -3.68 -13.12 -14.67
C GLN A 7 -4.23 -11.72 -14.43
N SER A 8 -3.63 -10.72 -15.10
CA SER A 8 -4.17 -9.37 -15.12
C SER A 8 -5.49 -9.33 -15.88
N LYS A 9 -6.49 -8.63 -15.32
CA LYS A 9 -7.80 -8.36 -15.92
C LYS A 9 -7.78 -7.16 -16.87
N GLY A 10 -6.71 -6.39 -16.86
CA GLY A 10 -6.53 -5.21 -17.69
C GLY A 10 -5.44 -4.30 -17.16
N LEU A 11 -5.26 -3.18 -17.86
CA LEU A 11 -4.38 -2.09 -17.49
C LEU A 11 -5.24 -0.84 -17.24
N VAL A 12 -4.95 -0.11 -16.17
CA VAL A 12 -5.63 1.15 -15.84
C VAL A 12 -4.59 2.24 -15.64
N SER A 13 -4.92 3.46 -16.05
CA SER A 13 -4.13 4.64 -15.68
C SER A 13 -4.67 5.18 -14.35
N ILE A 14 -3.76 5.45 -13.42
CA ILE A 14 -4.08 5.99 -12.09
C ILE A 14 -3.32 7.30 -11.86
N ASP A 15 -3.99 8.27 -11.27
CA ASP A 15 -3.40 9.50 -10.75
C ASP A 15 -3.27 9.39 -9.24
N CYS A 16 -2.07 9.67 -8.73
CA CYS A 16 -1.74 9.60 -7.32
C CYS A 16 -1.27 10.96 -6.82
N GLN A 17 -1.74 11.35 -5.64
CA GLN A 17 -1.40 12.62 -5.00
C GLN A 17 -0.92 12.39 -3.57
N SER A 18 0.13 13.12 -3.18
CA SER A 18 0.60 13.15 -1.80
C SER A 18 -0.49 13.70 -0.87
N ILE A 19 -0.62 13.07 0.29
CA ILE A 19 -1.58 13.50 1.32
C ILE A 19 -1.13 14.76 2.08
N TYR A 20 0.15 15.16 1.99
CA TYR A 20 0.69 16.30 2.74
C TYR A 20 1.37 17.37 1.88
N GLY A 21 1.48 17.18 0.57
CA GLY A 21 2.15 18.15 -0.30
C GLY A 21 1.66 18.10 -1.74
N ASP A 22 2.31 18.87 -2.60
CA ASP A 22 1.84 19.09 -3.98
C ASP A 22 2.37 18.05 -4.99
N TYR A 23 3.11 17.06 -4.51
CA TYR A 23 3.61 15.98 -5.35
C TYR A 23 2.46 15.12 -5.86
N ASN A 24 2.45 14.90 -7.17
CA ASN A 24 1.54 14.00 -7.84
C ASN A 24 2.28 13.27 -8.97
N PHE A 25 1.72 12.14 -9.40
CA PHE A 25 2.20 11.40 -10.56
C PHE A 25 1.08 10.58 -11.17
N THR A 26 1.24 10.23 -12.44
CA THR A 26 0.37 9.32 -13.18
C THR A 26 1.16 8.07 -13.53
N THR A 27 0.56 6.90 -13.39
CA THR A 27 1.19 5.64 -13.81
C THR A 27 0.15 4.65 -14.35
N GLU A 28 0.63 3.61 -15.03
CA GLU A 28 -0.20 2.49 -15.46
C GLU A 28 -0.08 1.34 -14.44
N ALA A 29 -1.21 0.73 -14.09
CA ALA A 29 -1.29 -0.36 -13.14
C ALA A 29 -2.08 -1.55 -13.71
N LEU A 30 -1.62 -2.75 -13.40
CA LEU A 30 -2.31 -3.99 -13.76
C LEU A 30 -3.43 -4.29 -12.76
N VAL A 31 -4.64 -4.56 -13.26
CA VAL A 31 -5.76 -4.97 -12.42
C VAL A 31 -5.64 -6.47 -12.11
N LEU A 32 -5.35 -6.82 -10.87
CA LEU A 32 -5.21 -8.21 -10.43
C LEU A 32 -6.44 -8.68 -9.64
N SER A 33 -6.68 -10.00 -9.60
CA SER A 33 -7.73 -10.57 -8.72
C SER A 33 -7.39 -10.47 -7.23
N TRP A 34 -6.10 -10.37 -6.92
CA TRP A 34 -5.53 -10.16 -5.60
C TRP A 34 -4.12 -9.59 -5.78
N VAL A 35 -3.75 -8.58 -4.98
CA VAL A 35 -2.44 -7.91 -5.06
C VAL A 35 -1.39 -8.65 -4.23
N ALA A 36 -1.77 -9.08 -3.03
CA ALA A 36 -0.94 -9.92 -2.17
C ALA A 36 -1.77 -11.08 -1.61
N SER A 37 -1.18 -12.27 -1.49
CA SER A 37 -1.82 -13.43 -0.86
C SER A 37 -1.00 -13.92 0.33
N ASN A 38 -1.70 -14.39 1.36
CA ASN A 38 -1.10 -15.00 2.56
C ASN A 38 -0.10 -14.10 3.30
N LEU A 39 -0.33 -12.78 3.33
CA LEU A 39 0.43 -11.93 4.23
C LEU A 39 0.00 -12.20 5.68
N PRO A 40 0.94 -12.32 6.62
CA PRO A 40 0.58 -12.42 8.03
C PRO A 40 -0.09 -11.11 8.45
N SER A 41 -1.34 -11.20 8.88
CA SER A 41 -2.07 -10.05 9.45
C SER A 41 -1.53 -9.77 10.85
N VAL A 42 -0.52 -8.90 10.94
CA VAL A 42 0.10 -8.52 12.20
C VAL A 42 -0.30 -7.11 12.55
N GLN A 43 -0.96 -6.97 13.69
CA GLN A 43 -1.14 -5.67 14.34
C GLN A 43 -0.18 -5.60 15.51
N PHE A 44 0.41 -4.44 15.72
CA PHE A 44 1.30 -4.22 16.84
C PHE A 44 1.01 -2.89 17.53
N LYS A 45 1.44 -2.79 18.78
CA LYS A 45 1.33 -1.53 19.52
C LYS A 45 2.32 -0.54 18.93
N LYS A 46 1.83 0.66 18.58
CA LYS A 46 2.69 1.80 18.29
C LYS A 46 3.59 2.04 19.49
N GLN A 47 4.87 1.76 19.31
CA GLN A 47 5.88 2.19 20.25
C GLN A 47 6.13 3.68 20.02
N SER A 48 6.52 4.41 21.07
CA SER A 48 6.94 5.79 20.91
C SER A 48 8.38 5.80 20.40
N TRP A 49 8.56 6.10 19.11
CA TRP A 49 9.86 6.29 18.50
C TRP A 49 10.08 7.80 18.41
N PRO A 50 10.93 8.42 19.25
CA PRO A 50 11.07 9.88 19.31
C PRO A 50 11.38 10.53 17.96
N HIS A 51 12.11 9.83 17.10
CA HIS A 51 12.48 10.31 15.76
C HIS A 51 11.34 10.21 14.73
N LEU A 52 10.28 9.44 14.99
CA LEU A 52 9.09 9.36 14.12
C LEU A 52 8.01 10.37 14.52
N GLN A 53 8.08 10.99 15.71
CA GLN A 53 7.00 11.82 16.26
C GLN A 53 6.70 13.09 15.44
N HIS A 54 7.66 13.58 14.66
CA HIS A 54 7.53 14.82 13.89
C HIS A 54 7.46 14.55 12.38
N LEU A 55 7.37 13.29 11.97
CA LEU A 55 7.28 12.91 10.57
C LEU A 55 5.82 12.78 10.14
N GLN A 56 5.52 13.36 8.99
CA GLN A 56 4.27 13.12 8.27
C GLN A 56 4.36 11.78 7.54
N LEU A 57 3.97 10.70 8.22
CA LEU A 57 4.04 9.34 7.66
C LEU A 57 2.99 9.15 6.57
N ALA A 58 3.40 8.52 5.46
CA ALA A 58 2.51 8.14 4.36
C ALA A 58 1.36 7.23 4.84
N ASP A 59 1.63 6.34 5.80
CA ASP A 59 0.61 5.60 6.54
C ASP A 59 0.70 5.94 8.04
N PRO A 60 -0.17 6.83 8.54
CA PRO A 60 -0.24 7.13 9.97
C PRO A 60 -0.58 5.91 10.80
N GLU A 61 -1.30 4.93 10.27
CA GLU A 61 -1.78 3.73 10.95
C GLU A 61 -0.98 2.47 10.55
N TYR A 62 0.31 2.64 10.23
CA TYR A 62 1.23 1.58 9.79
C TYR A 62 1.31 0.36 10.74
N ASN A 63 0.87 0.52 11.99
CA ASN A 63 0.84 -0.54 12.99
C ASN A 63 -0.42 -1.42 12.93
N VAL A 64 -1.42 -1.01 12.14
CA VAL A 64 -2.70 -1.69 11.95
C VAL A 64 -2.67 -2.37 10.59
N SER A 65 -2.67 -3.71 10.60
CA SER A 65 -2.82 -4.51 9.38
C SER A 65 -4.10 -4.15 8.64
N LYS A 66 -3.98 -3.81 7.36
CA LYS A 66 -5.07 -3.53 6.42
C LYS A 66 -4.85 -4.30 5.11
N PRO A 67 -5.90 -4.54 4.31
CA PRO A 67 -5.75 -5.06 2.96
C PRO A 67 -4.82 -4.16 2.11
N ILE A 68 -4.05 -4.77 1.22
CA ILE A 68 -3.24 -4.04 0.23
C ILE A 68 -4.03 -3.98 -1.07
N ASP A 69 -4.39 -2.76 -1.46
CA ASP A 69 -5.16 -2.50 -2.69
C ASP A 69 -4.27 -2.13 -3.89
N LEU A 70 -3.08 -1.56 -3.62
CA LEU A 70 -2.14 -1.08 -4.64
C LEU A 70 -0.70 -1.38 -4.22
N LEU A 71 0.14 -1.79 -5.18
CA LEU A 71 1.59 -1.96 -5.02
C LEU A 71 2.30 -1.15 -6.10
N LEU A 72 3.26 -0.32 -5.68
CA LEU A 72 4.03 0.57 -6.54
C LEU A 72 5.52 0.16 -6.52
N ASP A 73 6.21 0.37 -7.64
CA ASP A 73 7.67 0.20 -7.84
C ASP A 73 8.45 1.42 -7.32
#